data_AF-A0AAN7L568-F1
#
_entry.id   AF-A0AAN7L568-F1
#
_cell.length_a   1.000
_cell.length_b   1.000
_cell.length_c   1.000
_cell.angle_alpha   90.00
_cell.angle_beta   90.00
_cell.angle_gamma   90.00
#
_symmetry.space_group_name_H-M   'P 1'
#
loop_
_entity.id
_entity.type
_entity.pdbx_description
1 polymer ?
#
loop_
_entity_poly.entity_id
_entity_poly.type
_entity_poly.pdbx_seq_one_letter_code
_entity_poly.pdbx_strand_id
1 'polypeptide(L)'
;MYSGSLIVNILNRIAIHDPVSNELKPAIDSDDKLHPASQRLVHTRISDLKAVNLLISIISHAPNSCLPIYHLSRCRGQLGLPEDLKISTVIRRYPNIFSEYHALDSGGTPVPWLELTSRAIRLHEEELAIFYSYHLDILSRLQKLLMLTRDRVLPLQTLDQLKWDLGLPYNYEESLIRKSLDIFSLICLPD
;
A
#
# COMPACT_ATOMS: atom_id res chain seq x y z
N MET A 1 3.78 12.53 17.92
CA MET A 1 2.72 11.69 17.32
C MET A 1 2.41 12.21 15.92
N TYR A 2 3.13 11.77 14.88
CA TYR A 2 2.80 12.08 13.48
C TYR A 2 3.28 10.95 12.56
N SER A 3 2.82 9.72 12.78
CA SER A 3 3.16 8.61 11.87
C SER A 3 2.07 8.29 10.84
N GLY A 4 0.90 8.95 10.90
CA GLY A 4 -0.18 8.77 9.93
C GLY A 4 -0.30 9.89 8.89
N SER A 5 0.54 10.93 8.97
CA SER A 5 0.34 12.17 8.21
C SER A 5 0.90 12.12 6.78
N LEU A 6 1.87 11.25 6.49
CA LEU A 6 2.58 11.32 5.20
C LEU A 6 1.76 10.75 4.04
N ILE A 7 1.18 9.56 4.22
CA ILE A 7 0.30 8.94 3.22
C ILE A 7 -0.96 9.80 3.03
N VAL A 8 -1.53 10.34 4.12
CA VAL A 8 -2.67 11.27 4.07
C VAL A 8 -2.30 12.57 3.34
N ASN A 9 -1.08 13.09 3.52
CA ASN A 9 -0.60 14.28 2.80
C ASN A 9 -0.33 14.03 1.31
N ILE A 10 0.23 12.86 0.96
CA ILE A 10 0.45 12.46 -0.45
C ILE A 10 -0.90 12.31 -1.15
N LEU A 11 -1.89 11.72 -0.49
CA LEU A 11 -3.25 11.59 -1.04
C LEU A 11 -4.03 12.89 -1.08
N ASN A 12 -3.92 13.76 -0.06
CA ASN A 12 -4.52 15.10 -0.14
C ASN A 12 -3.90 15.90 -1.29
N ARG A 13 -2.62 15.71 -1.62
CA ARG A 13 -2.00 16.32 -2.82
C ARG A 13 -2.47 15.70 -4.14
N ILE A 14 -2.82 14.41 -4.18
CA ILE A 14 -3.35 13.75 -5.38
C ILE A 14 -4.85 14.06 -5.55
N ALA A 15 -5.61 14.11 -4.46
CA ALA A 15 -7.04 14.40 -4.44
C ALA A 15 -7.37 15.84 -4.86
N ILE A 16 -6.47 16.81 -4.65
CA ILE A 16 -6.65 18.20 -5.13
C ILE A 16 -6.69 18.28 -6.68
N HIS A 17 -6.27 17.23 -7.41
CA HIS A 17 -6.23 17.23 -8.88
C HIS A 17 -7.25 16.26 -9.53
N ASP A 18 -8.26 15.75 -8.81
CA ASP A 18 -9.28 14.90 -9.43
C ASP A 18 -10.46 15.72 -10.00
N PRO A 19 -10.75 15.68 -11.32
CA PRO A 19 -11.86 16.41 -11.95
C PRO A 19 -13.25 15.83 -11.64
N VAL A 20 -13.36 14.77 -10.84
CA VAL A 20 -14.64 14.13 -10.43
C VAL A 20 -15.24 14.83 -9.20
N SER A 21 -15.09 16.15 -9.09
CA SER A 21 -15.72 16.95 -8.03
C SER A 21 -17.06 17.58 -8.45
N ASN A 22 -17.59 17.26 -9.64
CA ASN A 22 -18.76 17.97 -10.19
C ASN A 22 -20.12 17.28 -10.04
N GLU A 23 -20.22 16.18 -9.29
CA GLU A 23 -21.52 15.55 -8.99
C GLU A 23 -21.74 15.38 -7.48
N LEU A 24 -21.75 16.48 -6.72
CA LEU A 24 -22.46 16.53 -5.44
C LEU A 24 -23.09 17.91 -5.24
N LYS A 25 -24.32 18.07 -5.73
CA LYS A 25 -25.28 18.96 -5.06
C LYS A 25 -25.94 18.15 -3.94
N PRO A 26 -25.80 18.53 -2.66
CA PRO A 26 -26.57 17.90 -1.61
C PRO A 26 -27.98 18.51 -1.62
N ALA A 27 -28.98 17.70 -1.96
CA ALA A 27 -30.33 17.94 -1.48
C ALA A 27 -30.30 17.66 0.03
N ILE A 28 -30.26 18.74 0.81
CA ILE A 28 -30.45 18.67 2.25
C ILE A 28 -31.94 18.40 2.46
N ASP A 29 -32.28 17.16 2.77
CA ASP A 29 -33.52 16.89 3.48
C ASP A 29 -33.18 16.28 4.84
N SER A 30 -33.85 16.82 5.84
CA SER A 30 -33.58 16.65 7.25
C SER A 30 -34.28 15.39 7.70
N ASP A 31 -33.56 14.27 7.77
CA ASP A 31 -33.90 13.25 8.75
C ASP A 31 -32.66 12.45 9.17
N ASP A 32 -32.46 12.48 10.48
CA ASP A 32 -31.29 12.02 11.21
C ASP A 32 -31.30 10.49 11.34
N LYS A 33 -30.73 9.78 10.36
CA LYS A 33 -30.10 8.46 10.55
C LYS A 33 -28.94 8.26 9.57
N LEU A 34 -27.72 8.18 10.10
CA LEU A 34 -26.51 7.82 9.36
C LEU A 34 -26.70 6.45 8.66
N HIS A 35 -26.91 6.49 7.34
CA HIS A 35 -27.21 5.33 6.50
C HIS A 35 -26.00 4.35 6.40
N PRO A 36 -26.21 3.02 6.45
CA PRO A 36 -25.14 2.01 6.43
C PRO A 36 -24.26 2.03 5.17
N ALA A 37 -24.72 2.66 4.08
CA ALA A 37 -23.91 2.88 2.89
C ALA A 37 -22.73 3.84 3.14
N SER A 38 -22.90 4.83 4.02
CA SER A 38 -21.88 5.83 4.31
C SER A 38 -20.67 5.22 5.04
N GLN A 39 -20.91 4.25 5.94
CA GLN A 39 -19.85 3.51 6.63
C GLN A 39 -19.12 2.54 5.68
N ARG A 40 -19.85 1.88 4.76
CA ARG A 40 -19.25 1.04 3.71
C ARG A 40 -18.32 1.83 2.80
N LEU A 41 -18.72 3.04 2.40
CA LEU A 41 -17.97 3.93 1.51
C LEU A 41 -16.63 4.41 2.11
N VAL A 42 -16.56 4.63 3.43
CA VAL A 42 -15.32 5.07 4.09
C VAL A 42 -14.36 3.89 4.29
N HIS A 43 -14.87 2.71 4.69
CA HIS A 43 -14.03 1.51 4.84
C HIS A 43 -13.40 1.09 3.51
N THR A 44 -14.14 1.20 2.40
CA THR A 44 -13.62 0.89 1.05
C THR A 44 -12.49 1.81 0.62
N ARG A 45 -12.49 3.09 1.01
CA ARG A 45 -11.43 4.02 0.59
C ARG A 45 -10.09 3.73 1.27
N ILE A 46 -10.11 3.30 2.53
CA ILE A 46 -8.89 2.95 3.26
C ILE A 46 -8.32 1.61 2.75
N SER A 47 -9.18 0.61 2.49
CA SER A 47 -8.73 -0.67 1.91
C SER A 47 -8.15 -0.48 0.51
N ASP A 48 -8.81 0.33 -0.34
CA ASP A 48 -8.34 0.64 -1.69
C ASP A 48 -6.98 1.33 -1.63
N LEU A 49 -6.79 2.23 -0.66
CA LEU A 49 -5.53 2.91 -0.48
C LEU A 49 -4.39 1.98 -0.07
N LYS A 50 -4.62 1.08 0.88
CA LYS A 50 -3.64 0.06 1.28
C LYS A 50 -3.24 -0.79 0.08
N ALA A 51 -4.24 -1.20 -0.71
CA ALA A 51 -4.01 -1.96 -1.94
C ALA A 51 -3.18 -1.18 -2.96
N VAL A 52 -3.52 0.08 -3.23
CA VAL A 52 -2.80 0.95 -4.18
C VAL A 52 -1.35 1.14 -3.76
N ASN A 53 -1.08 1.42 -2.49
CA ASN A 53 0.30 1.58 -2.01
C ASN A 53 1.09 0.26 -2.07
N LEU A 54 0.44 -0.86 -1.80
CA LEU A 54 1.05 -2.17 -1.97
C LEU A 54 1.38 -2.43 -3.45
N LEU A 55 0.47 -2.10 -4.37
CA LEU A 55 0.72 -2.19 -5.80
C LEU A 55 1.89 -1.30 -6.25
N ILE A 56 1.93 -0.04 -5.83
CA ILE A 56 3.06 0.86 -6.11
C ILE A 56 4.37 0.23 -5.65
N SER A 57 4.39 -0.29 -4.43
CA SER A 57 5.60 -0.91 -3.88
C SER A 57 6.00 -2.19 -4.62
N ILE A 58 5.06 -3.07 -4.99
CA ILE A 58 5.37 -4.29 -5.74
C ILE A 58 5.92 -3.95 -7.12
N ILE A 59 5.26 -3.02 -7.82
CA ILE A 59 5.63 -2.65 -9.19
C ILE A 59 6.96 -1.89 -9.20
N SER A 60 7.23 -1.02 -8.23
CA SER A 60 8.50 -0.28 -8.14
C SER A 60 9.72 -1.19 -7.95
N HIS A 61 9.53 -2.38 -7.36
CA HIS A 61 10.58 -3.40 -7.23
C HIS A 61 10.71 -4.31 -8.46
N ALA A 62 9.77 -4.24 -9.40
CA ALA A 62 9.86 -4.97 -10.66
C ALA A 62 10.81 -4.26 -11.64
N PRO A 63 11.46 -5.00 -12.56
CA PRO A 63 12.30 -4.39 -13.58
C PRO A 63 11.48 -3.37 -14.39
N ASN A 64 12.07 -2.20 -14.64
CA ASN A 64 11.44 -1.08 -15.36
C ASN A 64 10.14 -0.56 -14.72
N SER A 65 9.86 -0.86 -13.44
CA SER A 65 8.60 -0.47 -12.79
C SER A 65 7.35 -0.92 -13.56
N CYS A 66 7.41 -2.11 -14.18
CA CYS A 66 6.29 -2.70 -14.88
C CYS A 66 6.24 -4.23 -14.77
N LEU A 67 5.04 -4.81 -14.88
CA LEU A 67 4.81 -6.25 -14.83
C LEU A 67 3.48 -6.67 -15.47
N PRO A 68 3.31 -7.93 -15.89
CA PRO A 68 2.00 -8.44 -16.28
C PRO A 68 1.01 -8.48 -15.12
N ILE A 69 -0.25 -8.07 -15.33
CA ILE A 69 -1.26 -7.99 -14.25
C ILE A 69 -1.44 -9.34 -13.54
N TYR A 70 -1.30 -10.47 -14.25
CA TYR A 70 -1.48 -11.78 -13.65
C TYR A 70 -0.45 -12.10 -12.55
N HIS A 71 0.72 -11.45 -12.52
CA HIS A 71 1.70 -11.58 -11.42
C HIS A 71 1.12 -11.09 -10.09
N LEU A 72 0.23 -10.10 -10.12
CA LEU A 72 -0.40 -9.54 -8.92
C LEU A 72 -1.43 -10.48 -8.29
N SER A 73 -1.91 -11.47 -9.03
CA SER A 73 -2.85 -12.48 -8.52
C SER A 73 -2.26 -13.25 -7.34
N ARG A 74 -0.94 -13.46 -7.33
CA ARG A 74 -0.21 -14.14 -6.24
C ARG A 74 -0.22 -13.33 -4.94
N CYS A 75 -0.28 -12.01 -5.05
CA CYS A 75 -0.30 -11.08 -3.92
C CYS A 75 -1.71 -10.67 -3.51
N ARG A 76 -2.75 -11.29 -4.09
CA ARG A 76 -4.14 -10.86 -3.88
C ARG A 76 -4.58 -10.90 -2.43
N GLY A 77 -4.17 -11.92 -1.67
CA GLY A 77 -4.45 -12.02 -0.23
C GLY A 77 -3.86 -10.86 0.59
N GLN A 78 -2.75 -10.27 0.12
CA GLN A 78 -2.09 -9.13 0.79
C GLN A 78 -2.72 -7.79 0.43
N LEU A 79 -3.42 -7.69 -0.70
CA LEU A 79 -4.04 -6.45 -1.16
C LEU A 79 -5.24 -6.03 -0.29
N GLY A 80 -5.82 -6.94 0.50
CA GLY A 80 -6.98 -6.63 1.35
C GLY A 80 -8.21 -6.17 0.55
N LEU A 81 -8.26 -6.51 -0.74
CA LEU A 81 -9.38 -6.21 -1.63
C LEU A 81 -10.47 -7.27 -1.47
N PRO A 82 -11.76 -6.89 -1.62
CA PRO A 82 -12.85 -7.85 -1.72
C PRO A 82 -12.59 -8.91 -2.81
N GLU A 83 -12.99 -10.16 -2.55
CA GLU A 83 -12.74 -11.29 -3.48
C GLU A 83 -13.48 -11.14 -4.82
N ASP A 84 -14.55 -10.38 -4.87
CA ASP A 84 -15.31 -10.03 -6.06
C ASP A 84 -14.70 -8.84 -6.83
N LEU A 85 -13.89 -8.01 -6.16
CA LEU A 85 -13.27 -6.84 -6.77
C LEU A 85 -12.00 -7.23 -7.54
N LYS A 86 -12.02 -6.99 -8.85
CA LYS A 86 -10.86 -7.25 -9.72
C LYS A 86 -9.77 -6.20 -9.48
N ILE A 87 -8.51 -6.65 -9.43
CA ILE A 87 -7.33 -5.78 -9.33
C ILE A 87 -7.32 -4.74 -10.47
N SER A 88 -7.73 -5.16 -11.67
CA SER A 88 -7.83 -4.28 -12.84
C SER A 88 -8.89 -3.18 -12.71
N THR A 89 -9.92 -3.36 -11.87
CA THR A 89 -10.89 -2.31 -11.53
C THR A 89 -10.27 -1.26 -10.62
N VAL A 90 -9.44 -1.68 -9.66
CA VAL A 90 -8.72 -0.76 -8.76
C VAL A 90 -7.69 0.04 -9.56
N ILE A 91 -6.90 -0.61 -10.41
CA ILE A 91 -5.91 0.03 -11.28
C ILE A 91 -6.54 1.17 -12.10
N ARG A 92 -7.65 0.89 -12.79
CA ARG A 92 -8.33 1.87 -13.66
C ARG A 92 -8.94 3.05 -12.90
N ARG A 93 -9.09 2.95 -11.58
CA ARG A 93 -9.54 4.06 -10.72
C ARG A 93 -8.42 5.08 -10.45
N TYR A 94 -7.15 4.71 -10.65
CA TYR A 94 -6.00 5.58 -10.38
C TYR A 94 -5.09 5.75 -11.62
N PRO A 95 -5.61 6.33 -12.72
CA PRO A 95 -4.84 6.49 -13.97
C PRO A 95 -3.63 7.43 -13.84
N ASN A 96 -3.61 8.30 -12.83
CA ASN A 96 -2.46 9.15 -12.54
C ASN A 96 -1.28 8.38 -11.91
N ILE A 97 -1.55 7.18 -11.40
CA ILE A 97 -0.56 6.32 -10.73
C ILE A 97 -0.15 5.17 -11.63
N PHE A 98 -1.12 4.54 -12.29
CA PHE A 98 -0.92 3.34 -13.09
C PHE A 98 -1.23 3.57 -14.56
N SER A 99 -0.39 3.01 -15.43
CA SER A 99 -0.60 2.89 -16.86
C SER A 99 -0.84 1.41 -17.21
N GLU A 100 -1.91 1.12 -17.95
CA GLU A 100 -2.22 -0.22 -18.45
C GLU A 100 -1.99 -0.27 -19.96
N TYR A 101 -1.22 -1.23 -20.43
CA TYR A 101 -0.98 -1.48 -21.86
C TYR A 101 -0.97 -2.98 -22.14
N HIS A 102 -0.92 -3.39 -23.41
CA HIS A 102 -0.79 -4.80 -23.77
C HIS A 102 0.60 -5.05 -24.36
N ALA A 103 1.24 -6.13 -23.93
CA ALA A 103 2.46 -6.63 -24.54
C ALA A 103 2.41 -8.14 -24.63
N LEU A 104 3.20 -8.70 -25.56
CA LEU A 104 3.27 -10.13 -25.75
C LEU A 104 4.03 -10.77 -24.59
N ASP A 105 3.47 -11.84 -24.03
CA ASP A 105 4.20 -12.70 -23.10
C ASP A 105 5.22 -13.59 -23.85
N SER A 106 5.94 -14.42 -23.10
CA SER A 106 6.89 -15.37 -23.68
C SER A 106 6.25 -16.39 -24.63
N GLY A 107 4.92 -16.57 -24.57
CA GLY A 107 4.15 -17.43 -25.45
C GLY A 107 3.57 -16.70 -26.68
N GLY A 108 3.89 -15.42 -26.87
CA GLY A 108 3.34 -14.61 -27.97
C GLY A 108 1.88 -14.22 -27.79
N THR A 109 1.32 -14.37 -26.59
CA THR A 109 -0.05 -13.98 -26.27
C THR A 109 -0.07 -12.54 -25.77
N PRO A 110 -0.91 -11.65 -26.33
CA PRO A 110 -1.10 -10.31 -25.77
C PRO A 110 -1.71 -10.41 -24.37
N VAL A 111 -0.96 -9.98 -23.36
CA VAL A 111 -1.42 -9.92 -21.97
C VAL A 111 -1.41 -8.47 -21.48
N PRO A 112 -2.29 -8.11 -20.52
CA PRO A 112 -2.28 -6.78 -19.95
C PRO A 112 -1.09 -6.61 -19.00
N TRP A 113 -0.33 -5.56 -19.23
CA TRP A 113 0.79 -5.09 -18.43
C TRP A 113 0.38 -3.84 -17.65
N LEU A 114 1.00 -3.70 -16.50
CA LEU A 114 0.83 -2.60 -15.59
C LEU A 114 2.18 -1.94 -15.37
N GLU A 115 2.21 -0.62 -15.47
CA GLU A 115 3.39 0.21 -15.25
C GLU A 115 3.05 1.37 -14.31
N LEU A 116 4.02 1.81 -13.52
CA LEU A 116 3.90 3.05 -12.77
C LEU A 116 4.19 4.25 -13.66
N THR A 117 3.36 5.30 -13.55
CA THR A 117 3.67 6.56 -14.20
C THR A 117 4.96 7.16 -13.63
N SER A 118 5.72 7.92 -14.42
CA SER A 118 6.94 8.58 -13.94
C SER A 118 6.69 9.47 -12.72
N ARG A 119 5.48 10.06 -12.63
CA ARG A 119 5.04 10.81 -11.46
C ARG A 119 4.92 9.92 -10.23
N ALA A 120 4.30 8.75 -10.35
CA ALA A 120 4.16 7.80 -9.25
C ALA A 120 5.52 7.28 -8.76
N ILE A 121 6.43 6.97 -9.70
CA ILE A 121 7.80 6.54 -9.38
C ILE A 121 8.50 7.62 -8.54
N ARG A 122 8.53 8.88 -9.02
CA ARG A 122 9.17 9.98 -8.29
C ARG A 122 8.59 10.19 -6.90
N LEU A 123 7.25 10.15 -6.77
CA LEU A 123 6.59 10.30 -5.47
C LEU A 123 6.94 9.15 -4.52
N HIS A 124 7.03 7.93 -5.02
CA HIS A 124 7.44 6.78 -4.23
C HIS A 124 8.90 6.88 -3.78
N GLU A 125 9.80 7.39 -4.63
CA GLU A 125 11.20 7.66 -4.26
C GLU A 125 11.31 8.74 -3.18
N GLU A 126 10.54 9.83 -3.28
CA GLU A 126 10.44 10.87 -2.25
C GLU A 126 9.96 10.28 -0.92
N GLU A 127 8.94 9.42 -0.95
CA GLU A 127 8.44 8.71 0.23
C GLU A 127 9.51 7.83 0.86
N LEU A 128 10.23 7.03 0.06
CA LEU A 128 11.32 6.19 0.54
C LEU A 128 12.47 7.01 1.14
N ALA A 129 12.84 8.14 0.53
CA ALA A 129 13.87 9.03 1.06
C ALA A 129 13.50 9.59 2.45
N ILE A 130 12.24 9.97 2.62
CA ILE A 130 11.71 10.39 3.92
C ILE A 130 11.76 9.23 4.91
N PHE A 131 11.27 8.05 4.51
CA PHE A 131 11.32 6.85 5.34
C PHE A 131 12.75 6.54 5.83
N TYR A 132 13.75 6.59 4.95
CA TYR A 132 15.14 6.38 5.34
C TYR A 132 15.66 7.47 6.30
N SER A 133 15.12 8.69 6.23
CA SER A 133 15.48 9.75 7.19
C SER A 133 14.93 9.50 8.59
N TYR A 134 13.80 8.78 8.71
CA TYR A 134 13.13 8.47 9.98
C TYR A 134 13.25 7.00 10.41
N HIS A 135 14.08 6.20 9.73
CA HIS A 135 14.14 4.76 9.97
C HIS A 135 14.48 4.40 11.43
N LEU A 136 15.34 5.18 12.11
CA LEU A 136 15.68 4.95 13.53
C LEU A 136 14.46 5.07 14.46
N ASP A 137 13.55 6.00 14.21
CA ASP A 137 12.31 6.15 15.00
C ASP A 137 11.38 4.95 14.80
N ILE A 138 11.33 4.43 13.57
CA ILE A 138 10.55 3.24 13.22
C ILE A 138 11.14 2.01 13.91
N LEU A 139 12.47 1.84 13.88
CA LEU A 139 13.16 0.76 14.60
C LEU A 139 12.91 0.87 16.12
N SER A 140 12.94 2.08 16.69
CA SER A 140 12.61 2.28 18.12
C SER A 140 11.18 1.86 18.46
N ARG A 141 10.21 2.18 17.59
CA ARG A 141 8.81 1.75 17.77
C ARG A 141 8.66 0.24 17.67
N LEU A 142 9.33 -0.39 16.70
CA LEU A 142 9.31 -1.85 16.54
C LEU A 142 9.96 -2.56 17.74
N GLN A 143 11.07 -2.02 18.25
CA GLN A 143 11.72 -2.52 19.45
C GLN A 143 10.79 -2.44 20.66
N LYS A 144 10.12 -1.28 20.85
CA LYS A 144 9.11 -1.12 21.92
C LYS A 144 7.97 -2.12 21.77
N LEU A 145 7.50 -2.37 20.54
CA LEU A 145 6.46 -3.36 20.28
C LEU A 145 6.91 -4.77 20.69
N LEU A 146 8.12 -5.18 20.31
CA LEU A 146 8.70 -6.46 20.76
C LEU A 146 8.85 -6.52 22.28
N MET A 147 9.24 -5.43 22.94
CA MET A 147 9.34 -5.40 24.40
C MET A 147 7.99 -5.61 25.11
N LEU A 148 6.86 -5.40 24.41
CA LEU A 148 5.52 -5.64 24.92
C LEU A 148 5.02 -7.07 24.64
N THR A 149 5.69 -7.85 23.77
CA THR A 149 5.30 -9.23 23.49
C THR A 149 5.90 -10.20 24.50
N ARG A 150 5.24 -11.36 24.65
CA ARG A 150 5.79 -12.48 25.40
C ARG A 150 7.09 -12.94 24.72
N ASP A 151 8.12 -13.16 25.53
CA ASP A 151 9.46 -13.61 25.09
C ASP A 151 10.19 -12.64 24.13
N ARG A 152 9.66 -11.43 23.90
CA ARG A 152 10.19 -10.42 22.96
C ARG A 152 10.29 -10.89 21.52
N VAL A 153 9.41 -11.83 21.14
CA VAL A 153 9.30 -12.38 19.79
C VAL A 153 7.97 -11.93 19.18
N LEU A 154 7.96 -11.66 17.87
CA LEU A 154 6.75 -11.36 17.11
C LEU A 154 6.78 -12.14 15.79
N PRO A 155 5.73 -12.90 15.45
CA PRO A 155 5.64 -13.55 14.14
C PRO A 155 5.65 -12.53 13.00
N LEU A 156 6.35 -12.84 11.90
CA LEU A 156 6.38 -11.98 10.71
C LEU A 156 4.97 -11.72 10.15
N GLN A 157 4.09 -12.72 10.20
CA GLN A 157 2.69 -12.55 9.78
C GLN A 157 1.97 -11.44 10.56
N THR A 158 2.24 -11.30 11.86
CA THR A 158 1.67 -10.22 12.68
C THR A 158 2.27 -8.87 12.28
N LEU A 159 3.57 -8.86 11.95
CA LEU A 159 4.24 -7.65 11.48
C LEU A 159 3.71 -7.20 10.11
N ASP A 160 3.40 -8.14 9.21
CA ASP A 160 2.77 -7.85 7.92
C ASP A 160 1.38 -7.23 8.07
N GLN A 161 0.60 -7.68 9.06
CA GLN A 161 -0.69 -7.08 9.39
C GLN A 161 -0.55 -5.63 9.91
N LEU A 162 0.49 -5.38 10.71
CA LEU A 162 0.77 -4.07 11.30
C LEU A 162 1.60 -3.16 10.40
N LYS A 163 2.12 -3.66 9.28
CA LYS A 163 3.05 -2.97 8.38
C LYS A 163 2.56 -1.58 8.00
N TRP A 164 1.29 -1.47 7.62
CA TRP A 164 0.67 -0.19 7.28
C TRP A 164 0.64 0.78 8.46
N ASP A 165 0.27 0.31 9.64
CA ASP A 165 0.12 1.14 10.84
C ASP A 165 1.48 1.55 11.44
N LEU A 166 2.51 0.75 11.17
CA LEU A 166 3.89 1.04 11.55
C LEU A 166 4.64 1.90 10.51
N GLY A 167 4.09 2.06 9.31
CA GLY A 167 4.75 2.78 8.21
C GLY A 167 5.95 2.02 7.64
N LEU A 168 5.86 0.69 7.60
CA LEU A 168 6.93 -0.18 7.09
C LEU A 168 6.82 -0.34 5.56
N PRO A 169 7.93 -0.28 4.82
CA PRO A 169 7.96 -0.42 3.37
C PRO A 169 7.68 -1.86 2.97
N TYR A 170 7.43 -2.11 1.69
CA TYR A 170 7.15 -3.46 1.20
C TYR A 170 8.24 -4.47 1.50
N ASN A 171 9.49 -4.07 1.31
CA ASN A 171 10.67 -4.89 1.52
C ASN A 171 11.28 -4.68 2.92
N TYR A 172 10.50 -4.32 3.95
CA TYR A 172 11.04 -3.95 5.27
C TYR A 172 11.96 -5.02 5.89
N GLU A 173 11.73 -6.30 5.62
CA GLU A 173 12.62 -7.37 6.07
C GLU A 173 14.05 -7.17 5.54
N GLU A 174 14.19 -6.82 4.26
CA GLU A 174 15.48 -6.59 3.61
C GLU A 174 16.01 -5.17 3.85
N SER A 175 15.13 -4.17 3.80
CA SER A 175 15.52 -2.75 3.85
C SER A 175 15.70 -2.20 5.27
N LEU A 176 15.07 -2.83 6.28
CA LEU A 176 15.22 -2.49 7.70
C LEU A 176 15.81 -3.64 8.52
N ILE A 177 15.12 -4.78 8.61
CA ILE A 177 15.45 -5.80 9.62
C ILE A 177 16.85 -6.38 9.38
N ARG A 178 17.15 -6.79 8.14
CA ARG A 178 18.48 -7.29 7.76
C ARG A 178 19.58 -6.24 7.81
N LYS A 179 19.25 -4.94 7.84
CA LYS A 179 20.24 -3.86 7.99
C LYS A 179 20.50 -3.50 9.45
N SER A 180 19.61 -3.91 10.37
CA SER A 180 19.70 -3.62 11.81
C SER A 180 19.84 -4.90 12.63
N LEU A 181 20.79 -5.75 12.24
CA LEU A 181 21.09 -7.03 12.90
C LEU A 181 21.66 -6.85 14.31
N ASP A 182 22.11 -5.64 14.64
CA ASP A 182 22.51 -5.22 15.99
C ASP A 182 21.31 -5.05 16.94
N ILE A 183 20.10 -4.85 16.39
CA ILE A 183 18.88 -4.61 17.16
C ILE A 183 17.89 -5.79 17.06
N PHE A 184 17.75 -6.39 15.88
CA PHE A 184 16.78 -7.44 15.59
C PHE A 184 17.45 -8.72 15.12
N SER A 185 16.86 -9.87 15.48
CA SER A 185 17.22 -11.16 14.92
C SER A 185 15.99 -11.84 14.33
N LEU A 186 16.15 -12.39 13.13
CA LEU A 186 15.14 -13.25 12.50
C LEU A 186 15.40 -14.68 12.96
N ILE A 187 14.44 -15.26 13.68
CA ILE A 187 14.50 -16.65 14.14
C ILE A 187 13.44 -17.48 13.41
N CYS A 188 13.82 -18.66 12.93
CA CYS A 188 12.86 -19.66 12.50
C CYS A 188 12.43 -20.43 13.73
N LEU A 189 11.18 -20.27 14.15
CA LEU A 189 10.62 -21.11 15.19
C LEU A 189 10.30 -22.48 14.59
N PRO A 190 10.66 -23.59 15.26
CA PRO A 190 10.20 -24.91 14.84
C PRO A 190 8.67 -24.96 14.95
N ASP A 191 8.04 -25.57 13.94
CA ASP A 191 6.59 -25.80 13.89
C ASP A 191 6.08 -26.65 15.07
#